data_AF-A0A6P4FGP4-F1
#
_entry.id   AF-A0A6P4FGP4-F1
#
_cell.length_a   1.000
_cell.length_b   1.000
_cell.length_c   1.000
_cell.angle_alpha   90.00
_cell.angle_beta   90.00
_cell.angle_gamma   90.00
#
_symmetry.space_group_name_H-M   'P 1'
#
loop_
_entity.id
_entity.type
_entity.pdbx_description
1 polymer ?
#
loop_
_entity_poly.entity_id
_entity_poly.type
_entity_poly.pdbx_seq_one_letter_code
_entity_poly.pdbx_strand_id
1 'polypeptide(L)'
;MPMKQLGFYEPTSPPVVTSKVVIISGAVTDNYSTHEPSGVTRGFDLRTGQLVWAFDAGNPNPNELPSDTHQYVANSPNSWITSSYDAKLNLIYIPTGVATPDIWGGHRTPDQERYASGLLALNADTGEKAWFYQTVHHDLWDMDIPSQPSLVDIHQADGTVVPAIYAPAKTGNIFVLDRRTGVPVVPAPETKVPQGAAPGDHLSPTQPYSELTFRPKNNLTDADMWGATMVDQLVCRIMFKSLRYARFPGNLGMFEWGGLAVDPVRQIAFANPIAIPFVSRLIPRGPNNPAKPAESGAASGSELGIQPQYGTPFGVELNPFLSPFG
;
A
#
# COMPACT_ATOMS: atom_id res chain seq x y z
N MET A 1 -1.78 1.95 23.29
CA MET A 1 -0.86 2.15 22.14
C MET A 1 0.51 2.47 22.69
N PRO A 2 1.54 1.66 22.37
CA PRO A 2 2.87 1.82 22.95
C PRO A 2 3.60 3.09 22.48
N MET A 3 3.21 3.69 21.35
CA MET A 3 3.61 5.05 20.94
C MET A 3 2.47 6.05 21.21
N LYS A 4 2.77 7.12 21.95
CA LYS A 4 1.84 8.21 22.31
C LYS A 4 2.13 9.52 21.59
N GLN A 5 3.03 9.51 20.62
CA GLN A 5 3.41 10.70 19.88
C GLN A 5 2.25 11.11 18.95
N LEU A 6 1.83 12.37 19.06
CA LEU A 6 0.80 12.94 18.19
C LEU A 6 1.29 12.95 16.74
N GLY A 7 0.39 12.66 15.79
CA GLY A 7 0.71 12.62 14.35
C GLY A 7 1.24 11.29 13.82
N PHE A 8 1.38 10.27 14.68
CA PHE A 8 1.91 8.96 14.24
C PHE A 8 0.81 7.96 13.83
N TYR A 9 -0.43 8.24 14.21
CA TYR A 9 -1.63 7.57 13.70
C TYR A 9 -2.63 8.64 13.28
N GLU A 10 -3.04 8.61 12.03
CA GLU A 10 -3.77 9.70 11.38
C GLU A 10 -4.96 9.14 10.58
N PRO A 11 -6.20 9.37 11.04
CA PRO A 11 -7.38 9.09 10.21
C PRO A 11 -7.42 10.09 9.03
N THR A 12 -6.82 9.71 7.91
CA THR A 12 -6.68 10.54 6.69
C THR A 12 -7.88 10.44 5.76
N SER A 13 -8.71 9.40 5.91
CA SER A 13 -9.87 9.11 5.07
C SER A 13 -11.17 9.06 5.86
N PRO A 14 -12.32 9.36 5.22
CA PRO A 14 -13.62 9.31 5.88
C PRO A 14 -13.95 7.88 6.35
N PRO A 15 -14.66 7.72 7.49
CA PRO A 15 -15.08 6.43 7.97
C PRO A 15 -16.18 5.83 7.09
N VAL A 16 -16.28 4.50 7.07
CA VAL A 16 -17.44 3.80 6.49
C VAL A 16 -18.52 3.67 7.55
N VAL A 17 -19.73 4.10 7.25
CA VAL A 17 -20.87 4.04 8.16
C VAL A 17 -21.91 3.07 7.61
N THR A 18 -22.17 1.98 8.34
CA THR A 18 -23.25 1.04 8.03
C THR A 18 -24.51 1.40 8.82
N SER A 19 -25.53 0.54 8.78
CA SER A 19 -26.73 0.70 9.63
C SER A 19 -26.47 0.41 11.11
N LYS A 20 -25.31 -0.17 11.46
CA LYS A 20 -24.98 -0.63 12.82
C LYS A 20 -23.59 -0.22 13.31
N VAL A 21 -22.62 -0.06 12.41
CA VAL A 21 -21.21 0.10 12.76
C VAL A 21 -20.59 1.27 12.00
N VAL A 22 -19.79 2.08 12.70
CA VAL A 22 -18.85 3.05 12.14
C VAL A 22 -17.47 2.40 12.11
N ILE A 23 -16.86 2.32 10.92
CA ILE A 23 -15.60 1.61 10.69
C ILE A 23 -14.52 2.63 10.37
N ILE A 24 -13.43 2.58 11.12
CA ILE A 24 -12.32 3.52 11.05
C ILE A 24 -11.00 2.77 10.87
N SER A 25 -10.24 3.21 9.87
CA SER A 25 -8.83 2.89 9.70
C SER A 25 -8.02 4.20 9.75
N GLY A 26 -6.69 4.11 9.73
CA GLY A 26 -5.84 5.29 9.69
C GLY A 26 -4.50 5.00 9.04
N ALA A 27 -3.87 6.07 8.57
CA ALA A 27 -2.46 6.09 8.23
C ALA A 27 -1.62 5.96 9.49
N VAL A 28 -0.45 5.37 9.32
CA VAL A 28 0.63 5.32 10.30
C VAL A 28 1.83 5.94 9.61
N THR A 29 2.66 6.68 10.34
CA THR A 29 3.82 7.33 9.74
C THR A 29 4.76 6.32 9.09
N ASP A 30 4.94 6.48 7.79
CA ASP A 30 5.81 5.63 6.99
C ASP A 30 7.29 5.86 7.29
N ASN A 31 8.06 4.77 7.25
CA ASN A 31 9.52 4.76 7.26
C ASN A 31 10.19 5.48 8.44
N TYR A 32 9.47 5.79 9.53
CA TYR A 32 10.06 6.43 10.70
C TYR A 32 10.81 5.42 11.58
N SER A 33 10.15 4.33 12.00
CA SER A 33 10.77 3.30 12.84
C SER A 33 10.08 1.94 12.74
N THR A 34 10.68 0.95 13.39
CA THR A 34 10.12 -0.41 13.61
C THR A 34 9.21 -0.50 14.84
N HIS A 35 8.82 0.64 15.41
CA HIS A 35 8.01 0.73 16.63
C HIS A 35 6.89 1.79 16.49
N GLU A 36 6.22 1.84 15.34
CA GLU A 36 5.09 2.72 15.06
C GLU A 36 3.77 2.19 15.66
N PRO A 37 2.75 3.04 15.84
CA PRO A 37 1.41 2.58 16.15
C PRO A 37 0.91 1.46 15.22
N SER A 38 0.00 0.64 15.73
CA SER A 38 -0.70 -0.35 14.91
C SER A 38 -1.60 0.33 13.88
N GLY A 39 -1.58 -0.17 12.65
CA GLY A 39 -2.52 0.12 11.57
C GLY A 39 -3.93 -0.50 11.73
N VAL A 40 -4.27 -1.05 12.89
CA VAL A 40 -5.56 -1.69 13.20
C VAL A 40 -6.78 -0.93 12.68
N THR A 41 -7.68 -1.67 12.02
CA THR A 41 -9.04 -1.20 11.67
C THR A 41 -9.99 -1.50 12.83
N ARG A 42 -10.91 -0.59 13.13
CA ARG A 42 -11.83 -0.69 14.28
C ARG A 42 -13.26 -0.45 13.85
N GLY A 43 -14.17 -1.27 14.37
CA GLY A 43 -15.61 -1.09 14.26
C GLY A 43 -16.21 -0.60 15.58
N PHE A 44 -16.98 0.47 15.52
CA PHE A 44 -17.68 1.05 16.66
C PHE A 44 -19.19 0.96 16.44
N ASP A 45 -19.94 0.63 17.48
CA ASP A 45 -21.40 0.69 17.43
C ASP A 45 -21.87 2.10 17.08
N LEU A 46 -22.75 2.20 16.08
CA LEU A 46 -23.19 3.46 15.49
C LEU A 46 -23.90 4.39 16.48
N ARG A 47 -24.57 3.83 17.49
CA ARG A 47 -25.41 4.61 18.42
C ARG A 47 -24.66 5.01 19.67
N THR A 48 -23.82 4.12 20.16
CA THR A 48 -23.13 4.25 21.46
C THR A 48 -21.68 4.66 21.32
N GLY A 49 -21.06 4.45 20.16
CA GLY A 49 -19.63 4.66 19.94
C GLY A 49 -18.74 3.62 20.63
N GLN A 50 -19.31 2.54 21.18
CA GLN A 50 -18.52 1.48 21.81
C GLN A 50 -17.75 0.68 20.76
N LEU A 51 -16.48 0.34 21.04
CA LEU A 51 -15.70 -0.58 20.21
C LEU A 51 -16.34 -1.97 20.25
N VAL A 52 -16.79 -2.47 19.09
CA VAL A 52 -17.45 -3.77 18.96
C VAL A 52 -16.56 -4.83 18.33
N TRP A 53 -15.61 -4.43 17.48
CA TRP A 53 -14.60 -5.31 16.91
C TRP A 53 -13.35 -4.53 16.50
N ALA A 54 -12.24 -5.24 16.37
CA ALA A 54 -11.00 -4.75 15.78
C ALA A 54 -10.49 -5.75 14.73
N PHE A 55 -9.63 -5.29 13.82
CA PHE A 55 -8.84 -6.14 12.93
C PHE A 55 -7.40 -5.64 12.91
N ASP A 56 -6.54 -6.27 13.70
CA ASP A 56 -5.10 -6.00 13.74
C ASP A 56 -4.37 -7.00 12.85
N ALA A 57 -3.93 -6.53 11.68
CA ALA A 57 -3.31 -7.37 10.65
C ALA A 57 -2.05 -8.11 11.15
N GLY A 58 -1.32 -7.52 12.10
CA GLY A 58 -0.08 -8.08 12.65
C GLY A 58 -0.31 -9.07 13.80
N ASN A 59 -1.53 -9.21 14.31
CA ASN A 59 -1.85 -10.14 15.38
C ASN A 59 -2.23 -11.53 14.82
N PRO A 60 -1.67 -12.65 15.34
CA PRO A 60 -2.12 -13.99 15.02
C PRO A 60 -3.64 -14.19 15.15
N ASN A 61 -4.26 -13.55 16.15
CA ASN A 61 -5.71 -13.42 16.32
C ASN A 61 -6.16 -11.98 16.01
N PRO A 62 -6.43 -11.63 14.74
CA PRO A 62 -6.62 -10.24 14.33
C PRO A 62 -7.85 -9.58 14.97
N ASN A 63 -8.84 -10.36 15.41
CA ASN A 63 -10.06 -9.83 16.04
C ASN A 63 -9.98 -9.73 17.57
N GLU A 64 -8.82 -9.98 18.17
CA GLU A 64 -8.62 -9.80 19.61
C GLU A 64 -8.78 -8.33 20.02
N LEU A 65 -9.70 -8.07 20.95
CA LEU A 65 -9.92 -6.73 21.49
C LEU A 65 -8.84 -6.38 22.52
N PRO A 66 -8.46 -5.09 22.61
CA PRO A 66 -7.47 -4.63 23.57
C PRO A 66 -7.98 -4.86 25.01
N SER A 67 -7.06 -5.26 25.87
CA SER A 67 -7.31 -5.50 27.30
C SER A 67 -6.09 -5.06 28.11
N ASP A 68 -6.15 -5.22 29.44
CA ASP A 68 -5.00 -4.90 30.30
C ASP A 68 -3.74 -5.72 29.95
N THR A 69 -3.94 -6.91 29.35
CA THR A 69 -2.85 -7.82 28.96
C THR A 69 -2.62 -7.88 27.45
N HIS A 70 -3.50 -7.29 26.65
CA HIS A 70 -3.42 -7.32 25.18
C HIS A 70 -3.38 -5.91 24.59
N GLN A 71 -2.32 -5.64 23.82
CA GLN A 71 -2.19 -4.43 23.02
C GLN A 71 -2.02 -4.80 21.55
N TYR A 72 -2.50 -3.93 20.67
CA TYR A 72 -2.27 -4.07 19.24
C TYR A 72 -0.79 -4.08 18.89
N VAL A 73 -0.45 -4.84 17.85
CA VAL A 73 0.89 -5.08 17.34
C VAL A 73 1.42 -3.81 16.66
N ALA A 74 2.57 -3.34 17.11
CA ALA A 74 3.27 -2.21 16.49
C ALA A 74 3.56 -2.52 15.02
N ASN A 75 3.49 -1.49 14.17
CA ASN A 75 3.80 -1.59 12.73
C ASN A 75 2.94 -2.62 11.98
N SER A 76 1.77 -3.01 12.49
CA SER A 76 0.83 -3.80 11.69
C SER A 76 0.45 -3.02 10.42
N PRO A 77 0.25 -3.70 9.27
CA PRO A 77 -0.25 -3.06 8.05
C PRO A 77 -1.44 -2.13 8.33
N ASN A 78 -1.37 -0.93 7.78
CA ASN A 78 -2.38 0.11 7.97
C ASN A 78 -3.35 0.18 6.78
N SER A 79 -4.36 1.04 6.90
CA SER A 79 -5.25 1.39 5.80
C SER A 79 -5.56 2.87 5.88
N TRP A 80 -4.95 3.63 4.98
CA TRP A 80 -4.95 5.09 5.00
C TRP A 80 -5.96 5.70 4.03
N ILE A 81 -6.59 4.88 3.19
CA ILE A 81 -7.51 5.31 2.15
C ILE A 81 -8.97 4.88 2.41
N THR A 82 -9.91 5.51 1.71
CA THR A 82 -11.34 5.19 1.78
C THR A 82 -11.61 3.73 1.41
N SER A 83 -12.35 3.04 2.28
CA SER A 83 -12.83 1.67 2.04
C SER A 83 -14.17 1.66 1.28
N SER A 84 -14.51 0.54 0.65
CA SER A 84 -15.81 0.34 0.00
C SER A 84 -16.69 -0.64 0.76
N TYR A 85 -18.01 -0.49 0.69
CA TYR A 85 -18.95 -1.33 1.42
C TYR A 85 -20.08 -1.82 0.51
N ASP A 86 -20.30 -3.14 0.49
CA ASP A 86 -21.45 -3.76 -0.14
C ASP A 86 -22.48 -4.15 0.92
N ALA A 87 -23.56 -3.37 1.02
CA ALA A 87 -24.64 -3.59 1.98
C ALA A 87 -25.42 -4.90 1.75
N LYS A 88 -25.44 -5.44 0.51
CA LYS A 88 -26.14 -6.70 0.22
C LYS A 88 -25.35 -7.90 0.73
N LEU A 89 -24.03 -7.83 0.68
CA LEU A 89 -23.13 -8.87 1.17
C LEU A 89 -22.73 -8.66 2.64
N ASN A 90 -22.98 -7.46 3.17
CA ASN A 90 -22.46 -6.98 4.44
C ASN A 90 -20.93 -7.08 4.54
N LEU A 91 -20.24 -6.81 3.44
CA LEU A 91 -18.78 -6.85 3.36
C LEU A 91 -18.22 -5.44 3.17
N ILE A 92 -17.21 -5.10 3.98
CA ILE A 92 -16.34 -3.95 3.77
C ILE A 92 -15.04 -4.42 3.12
N TYR A 93 -14.55 -3.66 2.15
CA TYR A 93 -13.32 -3.89 1.41
C TYR A 93 -12.31 -2.80 1.77
N ILE A 94 -11.25 -3.21 2.46
CA ILE A 94 -10.25 -2.35 3.08
C ILE A 94 -8.94 -2.55 2.32
N PRO A 95 -8.48 -1.54 1.56
CA PRO A 95 -7.13 -1.51 1.02
C PRO A 95 -6.11 -1.49 2.14
N THR A 96 -5.09 -2.34 2.07
CA THR A 96 -4.06 -2.47 3.11
C THR A 96 -2.70 -2.08 2.57
N GLY A 97 -1.95 -1.30 3.36
CA GLY A 97 -0.55 -0.97 3.14
C GLY A 97 0.38 -2.09 3.60
N VAL A 98 1.65 -1.76 3.80
CA VAL A 98 2.66 -2.70 4.30
C VAL A 98 2.98 -2.44 5.78
N ALA A 99 3.63 -3.40 6.43
CA ALA A 99 4.24 -3.18 7.73
C ALA A 99 5.44 -2.25 7.60
N THR A 100 5.37 -1.08 8.25
CA THR A 100 6.43 -0.08 8.17
C THR A 100 7.65 -0.46 9.02
N PRO A 101 8.90 -0.09 8.69
CA PRO A 101 9.35 0.65 7.50
C PRO A 101 9.10 -0.08 6.18
N ASP A 102 8.79 0.66 5.13
CA ASP A 102 8.20 0.12 3.89
C ASP A 102 9.28 -0.37 2.92
N ILE A 103 10.47 0.24 2.98
CA ILE A 103 11.52 0.05 1.97
C ILE A 103 12.52 -1.07 2.32
N TRP A 104 12.68 -1.40 3.61
CA TRP A 104 13.50 -2.51 4.05
C TRP A 104 12.72 -3.38 5.04
N GLY A 105 12.44 -4.62 4.64
CA GLY A 105 11.51 -5.53 5.29
C GLY A 105 12.15 -6.74 5.94
N GLY A 106 13.48 -6.81 6.04
CA GLY A 106 14.19 -8.03 6.50
C GLY A 106 13.88 -8.48 7.93
N HIS A 107 13.22 -7.64 8.72
CA HIS A 107 12.76 -7.92 10.08
C HIS A 107 11.29 -8.35 10.16
N ARG A 108 10.53 -8.24 9.07
CA ARG A 108 9.09 -8.49 9.06
C ARG A 108 8.80 -9.97 9.26
N THR A 109 7.85 -10.24 10.13
CA THR A 109 7.39 -11.58 10.46
C THR A 109 6.31 -12.06 9.48
N PRO A 110 6.06 -13.38 9.39
CA PRO A 110 4.95 -13.90 8.58
C PRO A 110 3.60 -13.28 8.93
N ASP A 111 3.35 -12.95 10.20
CA ASP A 111 2.10 -12.32 10.63
C ASP A 111 1.97 -10.88 10.11
N GLN A 112 3.07 -10.12 10.08
CA GLN A 112 3.11 -8.77 9.50
C GLN A 112 2.93 -8.78 7.97
N GLU A 113 3.26 -9.87 7.29
CA GLU A 113 3.19 -10.00 5.82
C GLU A 113 1.86 -10.60 5.32
N ARG A 114 1.15 -11.36 6.18
CA ARG A 114 -0.05 -12.14 5.81
C ARG A 114 -1.19 -11.30 5.23
N TYR A 115 -1.30 -10.04 5.64
CA TYR A 115 -2.31 -9.08 5.18
C TYR A 115 -1.70 -7.76 4.69
N ALA A 116 -0.43 -7.78 4.27
CA ALA A 116 0.25 -6.61 3.71
C ALA A 116 -0.03 -6.46 2.21
N SER A 117 -0.12 -5.21 1.75
CA SER A 117 -0.22 -4.79 0.35
C SER A 117 -1.25 -5.58 -0.44
N GLY A 118 -2.52 -5.34 -0.13
CA GLY A 118 -3.63 -6.07 -0.74
C GLY A 118 -5.01 -5.54 -0.37
N LEU A 119 -6.04 -6.30 -0.75
CA LEU A 119 -7.43 -5.98 -0.50
C LEU A 119 -8.03 -6.97 0.49
N LEU A 120 -8.42 -6.46 1.66
CA LEU A 120 -9.03 -7.22 2.74
C LEU A 120 -10.54 -7.06 2.73
N ALA A 121 -11.27 -8.18 2.73
CA ALA A 121 -12.72 -8.16 2.88
C ALA A 121 -13.12 -8.69 4.26
N LEU A 122 -13.85 -7.88 5.01
CA LEU A 122 -14.36 -8.22 6.35
C LEU A 122 -15.88 -8.17 6.37
N ASN A 123 -16.49 -8.99 7.21
CA ASN A 123 -17.87 -8.76 7.64
C ASN A 123 -17.94 -7.43 8.39
N ALA A 124 -18.79 -6.51 7.95
CA ALA A 124 -18.82 -5.15 8.51
C ALA A 124 -19.37 -5.08 9.95
N ASP A 125 -20.21 -6.04 10.34
CA ASP A 125 -20.79 -6.09 11.69
C ASP A 125 -19.84 -6.73 12.71
N THR A 126 -19.03 -7.71 12.29
CA THR A 126 -18.21 -8.53 13.21
C THR A 126 -16.70 -8.32 13.07
N GLY A 127 -16.23 -7.75 11.97
CA GLY A 127 -14.81 -7.63 11.65
C GLY A 127 -14.15 -8.95 11.20
N GLU A 128 -14.91 -10.04 11.10
CA GLU A 128 -14.37 -11.35 10.70
C GLU A 128 -13.95 -11.34 9.22
N LYS A 129 -12.78 -11.93 8.94
CA LYS A 129 -12.26 -12.03 7.57
C LYS A 129 -13.14 -12.92 6.71
N ALA A 130 -13.67 -12.36 5.63
CA ALA A 130 -14.27 -13.12 4.54
C ALA A 130 -13.19 -13.65 3.59
N TRP A 131 -12.38 -12.75 3.02
CA TRP A 131 -11.28 -13.10 2.12
C TRP A 131 -10.20 -12.01 2.12
N PHE A 132 -9.03 -12.34 1.59
CA PHE A 132 -7.93 -11.40 1.37
C PHE A 132 -7.27 -11.74 0.03
N TYR A 133 -6.95 -10.72 -0.76
CA TYR A 133 -6.19 -10.85 -2.00
C TYR A 133 -4.94 -9.98 -1.93
N GLN A 134 -3.76 -10.61 -1.92
CA GLN A 134 -2.48 -9.91 -1.87
C GLN A 134 -2.08 -9.45 -3.27
N THR A 135 -1.77 -8.16 -3.43
CA THR A 135 -1.38 -7.57 -4.70
C THR A 135 0.13 -7.43 -4.85
N VAL A 136 0.86 -7.42 -3.75
CA VAL A 136 2.32 -7.42 -3.72
C VAL A 136 2.81 -8.33 -2.59
N HIS A 137 3.66 -9.29 -2.92
CA HIS A 137 4.33 -10.16 -1.97
C HIS A 137 5.62 -9.51 -1.46
N HIS A 138 5.79 -9.43 -0.13
CA HIS A 138 6.95 -8.83 0.52
C HIS A 138 7.31 -7.46 -0.09
N ASP A 139 6.43 -6.50 0.14
CA ASP A 139 6.49 -5.19 -0.49
C ASP A 139 7.63 -4.34 0.08
N LEU A 140 8.60 -3.98 -0.76
CA LEU A 140 9.77 -3.16 -0.40
C LEU A 140 9.77 -1.79 -1.06
N TRP A 141 8.64 -1.39 -1.64
CA TRP A 141 8.56 -0.18 -2.46
C TRP A 141 7.27 0.58 -2.26
N ASP A 142 6.55 0.30 -1.16
CA ASP A 142 5.30 0.96 -0.82
C ASP A 142 4.34 0.92 -2.03
N MET A 143 3.99 -0.30 -2.45
CA MET A 143 3.24 -0.63 -3.66
C MET A 143 1.82 -1.10 -3.33
N ASP A 144 1.19 -0.44 -2.37
CA ASP A 144 -0.13 -0.77 -1.85
C ASP A 144 -1.28 -0.46 -2.83
N ILE A 145 -2.52 -0.57 -2.34
CA ILE A 145 -3.73 -0.15 -3.03
C ILE A 145 -4.11 1.25 -2.50
N PRO A 146 -3.89 2.32 -3.26
CA PRO A 146 -3.84 3.68 -2.73
C PRO A 146 -5.15 4.45 -2.92
N SER A 147 -6.24 3.76 -3.25
CA SER A 147 -7.51 4.39 -3.60
C SER A 147 -8.71 3.52 -3.25
N GLN A 148 -9.88 4.16 -3.20
CA GLN A 148 -11.14 3.47 -2.96
C GLN A 148 -11.41 2.43 -4.08
N PRO A 149 -11.59 1.14 -3.73
CA PRO A 149 -11.97 0.12 -4.71
C PRO A 149 -13.39 0.34 -5.24
N SER A 150 -13.61 0.19 -6.55
CA SER A 150 -14.93 0.45 -7.17
C SER A 150 -15.77 -0.82 -7.27
N LEU A 151 -16.96 -0.83 -6.67
CA LEU A 151 -17.92 -1.94 -6.75
C LEU A 151 -18.73 -1.84 -8.04
N VAL A 152 -18.65 -2.85 -8.91
CA VAL A 152 -19.28 -2.82 -10.23
C VAL A 152 -19.86 -4.19 -10.56
N ASP A 153 -21.05 -4.24 -11.13
CA ASP A 153 -21.60 -5.45 -11.71
C ASP A 153 -21.18 -5.53 -13.19
N ILE A 154 -20.37 -6.54 -13.53
CA ILE A 154 -19.87 -6.76 -14.90
C ILE A 154 -20.91 -7.60 -15.64
N HIS A 155 -21.40 -7.07 -16.74
CA HIS A 155 -22.33 -7.79 -17.62
C HIS A 155 -21.54 -8.54 -18.69
N GLN A 156 -21.58 -9.87 -18.63
CA GLN A 156 -20.89 -10.73 -19.60
C GLN A 156 -21.72 -10.93 -20.87
N ALA A 157 -21.04 -11.29 -21.97
CA ALA A 157 -21.67 -11.52 -23.26
C ALA A 157 -22.66 -12.70 -23.25
N ASP A 158 -22.50 -13.65 -22.32
CA ASP A 158 -23.40 -14.80 -22.13
C ASP A 158 -24.63 -14.46 -21.28
N GLY A 159 -24.81 -13.20 -20.87
CA GLY A 159 -25.91 -12.73 -20.05
C GLY A 159 -25.72 -12.93 -18.54
N THR A 160 -24.60 -13.51 -18.11
CA THR A 160 -24.27 -13.61 -16.68
C THR A 160 -23.79 -12.27 -16.12
N VAL A 161 -24.01 -12.06 -14.82
CA VAL A 161 -23.54 -10.87 -14.11
C VAL A 161 -22.55 -11.30 -13.04
N VAL A 162 -21.35 -10.74 -13.09
CA VAL A 162 -20.31 -10.97 -12.09
C VAL A 162 -20.25 -9.75 -11.17
N PRO A 163 -20.51 -9.91 -9.85
CA PRO A 163 -20.34 -8.83 -8.90
C PRO A 163 -18.85 -8.61 -8.66
N ALA A 164 -18.27 -7.62 -9.33
CA ALA A 164 -16.84 -7.33 -9.30
C ALA A 164 -16.49 -6.17 -8.36
N ILE A 165 -15.22 -6.14 -7.99
CA ILE A 165 -14.54 -5.00 -7.38
C ILE A 165 -13.27 -4.70 -8.18
N TYR A 166 -13.07 -3.43 -8.53
CA TYR A 166 -11.88 -2.94 -9.21
C TYR A 166 -10.96 -2.29 -8.18
N ALA A 167 -9.74 -2.82 -8.06
CA ALA A 167 -8.74 -2.35 -7.13
C ALA A 167 -7.48 -1.90 -7.91
N PRO A 168 -7.40 -0.62 -8.30
CA PRO A 168 -6.18 -0.07 -8.89
C PRO A 168 -5.10 0.05 -7.82
N ALA A 169 -3.89 -0.46 -8.10
CA ALA A 169 -2.76 -0.53 -7.17
C ALA A 169 -1.62 0.40 -7.61
N LYS A 170 -0.77 0.85 -6.68
CA LYS A 170 0.42 1.67 -6.97
C LYS A 170 1.32 1.00 -8.03
N THR A 171 1.34 -0.33 -8.10
CA THR A 171 2.04 -1.08 -9.15
C THR A 171 1.61 -0.76 -10.59
N GLY A 172 0.46 -0.11 -10.82
CA GLY A 172 -0.14 0.13 -12.13
C GLY A 172 -1.05 -0.97 -12.64
N ASN A 173 -1.16 -2.07 -11.89
CA ASN A 173 -2.15 -3.09 -12.12
C ASN A 173 -3.53 -2.63 -11.62
N ILE A 174 -4.58 -3.08 -12.29
CA ILE A 174 -5.95 -3.03 -11.77
C ILE A 174 -6.39 -4.47 -11.53
N PHE A 175 -6.51 -4.84 -10.27
CA PHE A 175 -7.01 -6.16 -9.89
C PHE A 175 -8.53 -6.14 -9.93
N VAL A 176 -9.12 -7.00 -10.77
CA VAL A 176 -10.58 -7.15 -10.88
C VAL A 176 -10.94 -8.48 -10.25
N LEU A 177 -11.64 -8.42 -9.11
CA LEU A 177 -11.95 -9.60 -8.30
C LEU A 177 -13.47 -9.78 -8.19
N ASP A 178 -13.95 -11.00 -8.03
CA ASP A 178 -15.32 -11.26 -7.60
C ASP A 178 -15.42 -10.82 -6.15
N ARG A 179 -16.21 -9.79 -5.87
CA ARG A 179 -16.23 -9.15 -4.55
C ARG A 179 -16.78 -10.06 -3.44
N ARG A 180 -17.44 -11.16 -3.80
CA ARG A 180 -17.92 -12.15 -2.83
C ARG A 180 -16.80 -13.06 -2.32
N THR A 181 -15.79 -13.34 -3.15
CA THR A 181 -14.82 -14.41 -2.91
C THR A 181 -13.35 -13.97 -2.97
N GLY A 182 -13.06 -12.80 -3.57
CA GLY A 182 -11.70 -12.34 -3.82
C GLY A 182 -11.01 -13.06 -5.00
N VAL A 183 -11.73 -13.91 -5.73
CA VAL A 183 -11.17 -14.64 -6.88
C VAL A 183 -11.01 -13.69 -8.07
N PRO A 184 -9.87 -13.68 -8.78
CA PRO A 184 -9.68 -12.84 -9.95
C PRO A 184 -10.70 -13.14 -11.07
N VAL A 185 -11.38 -12.10 -11.53
CA VAL A 185 -12.21 -12.11 -12.75
C VAL A 185 -11.34 -11.84 -13.96
N VAL A 186 -10.44 -10.85 -13.84
CA VAL A 186 -9.34 -10.65 -14.79
C VAL A 186 -8.13 -11.43 -14.26
N PRO A 187 -7.51 -12.32 -15.04
CA PRO A 187 -6.35 -13.07 -14.59
C PRO A 187 -5.20 -12.17 -14.14
N ALA A 188 -4.50 -12.60 -13.11
CA ALA A 188 -3.31 -11.94 -12.59
C ALA A 188 -2.20 -12.98 -12.33
N PRO A 189 -1.58 -13.55 -13.39
CA PRO A 189 -0.59 -14.60 -13.25
C PRO A 189 0.66 -14.17 -12.49
N GLU A 190 1.22 -15.10 -11.72
CA GLU A 190 2.52 -14.95 -11.06
C GLU A 190 3.65 -14.84 -12.09
N THR A 191 4.34 -13.71 -12.08
CA THR A 191 5.45 -13.43 -12.98
C THR A 191 6.74 -13.25 -12.21
N LYS A 192 7.83 -13.86 -12.70
CA LYS A 192 9.16 -13.70 -12.11
C LYS A 192 9.59 -12.24 -12.12
N VAL A 193 10.08 -11.77 -10.98
CA VAL A 193 10.56 -10.39 -10.83
C VAL A 193 12.07 -10.36 -10.60
N PRO A 194 12.76 -9.24 -10.93
CA PRO A 194 14.17 -9.06 -10.63
C PRO A 194 14.49 -9.37 -9.16
N GLN A 195 15.62 -10.06 -8.96
CA GLN A 195 16.10 -10.50 -7.65
C GLN A 195 17.35 -9.72 -7.22
N GLY A 196 17.75 -9.88 -5.96
CA GLY A 196 18.95 -9.25 -5.40
C GLY A 196 18.64 -8.18 -4.35
N ALA A 197 18.06 -8.61 -3.22
CA ALA A 197 17.72 -7.77 -2.09
C ALA A 197 18.92 -7.02 -1.50
N ALA A 198 18.63 -6.02 -0.66
CA ALA A 198 19.64 -5.44 0.21
C ALA A 198 20.15 -6.48 1.24
N PRO A 199 21.36 -6.31 1.79
CA PRO A 199 21.86 -7.21 2.84
C PRO A 199 20.88 -7.34 4.00
N GLY A 200 20.65 -8.57 4.45
CA GLY A 200 19.74 -8.89 5.55
C GLY A 200 18.25 -8.89 5.17
N ASP A 201 17.92 -8.71 3.89
CA ASP A 201 16.55 -8.77 3.38
C ASP A 201 16.40 -9.84 2.29
N HIS A 202 15.18 -10.01 1.79
CA HIS A 202 14.81 -10.94 0.74
C HIS A 202 13.85 -10.30 -0.27
N LEU A 203 13.60 -10.97 -1.40
CA LEU A 203 12.59 -10.57 -2.37
C LEU A 203 11.67 -11.75 -2.65
N SER A 204 10.40 -11.48 -2.92
CA SER A 204 9.53 -12.50 -3.46
C SER A 204 10.03 -12.95 -4.85
N PRO A 205 10.06 -14.27 -5.16
CA PRO A 205 10.45 -14.76 -6.48
C PRO A 205 9.52 -14.28 -7.61
N THR A 206 8.24 -14.10 -7.29
CA THR A 206 7.18 -13.71 -8.23
C THR A 206 6.29 -12.63 -7.64
N GLN A 207 5.54 -11.96 -8.52
CA GLN A 207 4.46 -11.05 -8.15
C GLN A 207 3.26 -11.32 -9.07
N PRO A 208 2.03 -11.07 -8.63
CA PRO A 208 0.86 -11.14 -9.48
C PRO A 208 0.81 -9.91 -10.41
N TYR A 209 0.67 -10.15 -11.72
CA TYR A 209 0.49 -9.09 -12.71
C TYR A 209 -0.88 -9.21 -13.37
N SER A 210 -1.79 -8.30 -13.06
CA SER A 210 -3.10 -8.24 -13.72
C SER A 210 -2.95 -8.06 -15.22
N GLU A 211 -3.75 -8.78 -16.00
CA GLU A 211 -3.87 -8.56 -17.44
C GLU A 211 -4.56 -7.21 -17.76
N LEU A 212 -5.30 -6.64 -16.80
CA LEU A 212 -5.76 -5.26 -16.86
C LEU A 212 -4.76 -4.36 -16.13
N THR A 213 -3.90 -3.69 -16.90
CA THR A 213 -2.78 -2.93 -16.35
C THR A 213 -2.44 -1.73 -17.22
N PHE A 214 -2.02 -0.64 -16.58
CA PHE A 214 -1.43 0.52 -17.25
C PHE A 214 0.10 0.43 -17.31
N ARG A 215 0.69 -0.62 -16.71
CA ARG A 215 2.14 -0.81 -16.70
C ARG A 215 2.72 -0.80 -18.12
N PRO A 216 3.86 -0.13 -18.33
CA PRO A 216 4.59 -0.23 -19.59
C PRO A 216 4.96 -1.69 -19.87
N LYS A 217 4.83 -2.11 -21.13
CA LYS A 217 5.23 -3.46 -21.57
C LYS A 217 6.74 -3.68 -21.47
N ASN A 218 7.51 -2.61 -21.62
CA ASN A 218 8.96 -2.62 -21.62
C ASN A 218 9.47 -1.81 -20.43
N ASN A 219 10.63 -2.20 -19.90
CA ASN A 219 11.35 -1.38 -18.93
C ASN A 219 11.85 -0.09 -19.58
N LEU A 220 11.99 0.96 -18.77
CA LEU A 220 12.64 2.20 -19.20
C LEU A 220 14.08 1.93 -19.63
N THR A 221 14.53 2.70 -20.61
CA THR A 221 15.87 2.68 -21.19
C THR A 221 16.48 4.08 -21.13
N ASP A 222 17.76 4.21 -21.45
CA ASP A 222 18.39 5.53 -21.55
C ASP A 222 17.79 6.39 -22.68
N ALA A 223 17.16 5.77 -23.69
CA ALA A 223 16.43 6.49 -24.73
C ALA A 223 15.19 7.22 -24.19
N ASP A 224 14.57 6.72 -23.12
CA ASP A 224 13.37 7.30 -22.49
C ASP A 224 13.70 8.49 -21.58
N MET A 225 14.98 8.75 -21.33
CA MET A 225 15.43 9.86 -20.49
C MET A 225 15.27 11.19 -21.21
N TRP A 226 14.62 12.13 -20.54
CA TRP A 226 14.36 13.48 -21.04
C TRP A 226 15.24 14.52 -20.31
N GLY A 227 15.46 15.66 -20.98
CA GLY A 227 16.06 16.84 -20.36
C GLY A 227 15.81 18.08 -21.22
N ALA A 228 15.79 19.26 -20.59
CA ALA A 228 15.50 20.53 -21.24
C ALA A 228 16.58 20.95 -22.26
N THR A 229 17.79 20.42 -22.12
CA THR A 229 18.92 20.63 -23.05
C THR A 229 19.63 19.31 -23.35
N MET A 230 20.49 19.28 -24.38
CA MET A 230 21.31 18.08 -24.67
C MET A 230 22.23 17.69 -23.50
N VAL A 231 22.75 18.67 -22.76
CA VAL A 231 23.59 18.42 -21.58
C VAL A 231 22.74 17.84 -20.45
N ASP A 232 21.56 18.41 -20.23
CA ASP A 232 20.61 17.93 -19.22
C ASP A 232 20.18 16.47 -19.49
N GLN A 233 19.79 16.17 -20.73
CA GLN A 233 19.44 14.83 -21.15
C GLN A 233 20.62 13.85 -21.00
N LEU A 234 21.84 14.27 -21.33
CA LEU A 234 23.03 13.45 -21.14
C LEU A 234 23.27 13.14 -19.64
N VAL A 235 23.17 14.14 -18.76
CA VAL A 235 23.32 13.93 -17.32
C VAL A 235 22.22 13.01 -16.79
N CYS A 236 20.97 13.20 -17.22
CA CYS A 236 19.85 12.33 -16.86
C CYS A 236 20.12 10.86 -17.25
N ARG A 237 20.66 10.62 -18.45
CA ARG A 237 21.08 9.28 -18.90
C ARG A 237 22.21 8.69 -18.06
N ILE A 238 23.20 9.49 -17.67
CA ILE A 238 24.29 9.05 -16.80
C ILE A 238 23.74 8.68 -15.42
N MET A 239 22.86 9.51 -14.85
CA MET A 239 22.18 9.23 -13.59
C MET A 239 21.42 7.92 -13.67
N PHE A 240 20.57 7.73 -14.69
CA PHE A 240 19.83 6.49 -14.91
C PHE A 240 20.74 5.26 -14.95
N LYS A 241 21.85 5.32 -15.71
CA LYS A 241 22.82 4.22 -15.80
C LYS A 241 23.62 3.96 -14.52
N SER A 242 23.70 4.94 -13.62
CA SER A 242 24.36 4.77 -12.32
C SER A 242 23.48 4.04 -11.29
N LEU A 243 22.17 3.98 -11.53
CA LEU A 243 21.23 3.30 -10.66
C LEU A 243 21.27 1.80 -10.89
N ARG A 244 21.34 1.02 -9.80
CA ARG A 244 21.29 -0.44 -9.85
C ARG A 244 19.95 -0.93 -10.44
N TYR A 245 18.87 -0.24 -10.07
CA TYR A 245 17.53 -0.44 -10.58
C TYR A 245 16.78 0.90 -10.58
N ALA A 246 16.44 1.42 -11.75
CA ALA A 246 15.37 2.39 -11.89
C ALA A 246 14.09 1.59 -12.13
N ARG A 247 13.23 1.46 -11.11
CA ARG A 247 11.93 0.80 -11.26
C ARG A 247 10.87 1.83 -11.58
N PHE A 248 10.00 1.44 -12.49
CA PHE A 248 8.80 2.16 -12.85
C PHE A 248 7.61 1.23 -12.63
N PRO A 249 6.58 1.66 -11.88
CA PRO A 249 6.45 2.96 -11.21
C PRO A 249 7.39 3.17 -10.00
N GLY A 250 7.49 4.45 -9.59
CA GLY A 250 8.12 4.88 -8.33
C GLY A 250 7.21 4.71 -7.11
N ASN A 251 7.59 5.29 -5.96
CA ASN A 251 6.89 5.15 -4.66
C ASN A 251 5.44 5.65 -4.71
N LEU A 252 5.19 6.77 -5.40
CA LEU A 252 3.84 7.29 -5.69
C LEU A 252 3.04 6.42 -6.67
N GLY A 253 3.56 5.27 -7.08
CA GLY A 253 2.88 4.36 -7.98
C GLY A 253 2.48 4.93 -9.34
N MET A 254 1.65 4.17 -10.05
CA MET A 254 0.87 4.66 -11.20
C MET A 254 -0.56 5.01 -10.82
N PHE A 255 -1.06 4.50 -9.71
CA PHE A 255 -2.32 4.91 -9.13
C PHE A 255 -2.03 5.50 -7.77
N GLU A 256 -2.86 6.46 -7.38
CA GLU A 256 -2.86 7.12 -6.07
C GLU A 256 -4.30 7.41 -5.66
N TRP A 257 -4.51 8.26 -4.66
CA TRP A 257 -5.75 8.71 -4.02
C TRP A 257 -7.00 8.84 -4.91
N GLY A 258 -6.84 9.20 -6.18
CA GLY A 258 -7.93 9.53 -7.10
C GLY A 258 -8.82 8.34 -7.53
N GLY A 259 -8.30 7.11 -7.43
CA GLY A 259 -9.07 5.90 -7.75
C GLY A 259 -9.55 5.77 -9.20
N LEU A 260 -10.69 5.11 -9.38
CA LEU A 260 -11.27 4.80 -10.69
C LEU A 260 -12.76 5.12 -10.71
N ALA A 261 -13.22 5.87 -11.71
CA ALA A 261 -14.64 6.04 -11.97
C ALA A 261 -15.11 5.01 -13.01
N VAL A 262 -16.28 4.39 -12.80
CA VAL A 262 -16.84 3.42 -13.74
C VAL A 262 -18.26 3.82 -14.10
N ASP A 263 -18.56 3.86 -15.39
CA ASP A 263 -19.93 3.94 -15.92
C ASP A 263 -20.50 2.52 -16.01
N PRO A 264 -21.41 2.11 -15.10
CA PRO A 264 -21.94 0.76 -15.07
C PRO A 264 -22.92 0.49 -16.22
N VAL A 265 -23.44 1.50 -16.91
CA VAL A 265 -24.36 1.31 -18.05
C VAL A 265 -23.57 1.07 -19.32
N ARG A 266 -22.55 1.90 -19.56
CA ARG A 266 -21.69 1.78 -20.75
C ARG A 266 -20.54 0.79 -20.58
N GLN A 267 -20.30 0.34 -19.35
CA GLN A 267 -19.19 -0.54 -18.98
C GLN A 267 -17.83 0.09 -19.36
N ILE A 268 -17.68 1.40 -19.06
CA ILE A 268 -16.47 2.18 -19.34
C ILE A 268 -15.84 2.62 -18.02
N ALA A 269 -14.53 2.38 -17.86
CA ALA A 269 -13.75 2.83 -16.72
C ALA A 269 -12.88 4.04 -17.11
N PHE A 270 -12.87 5.08 -16.27
CA PHE A 270 -12.04 6.27 -16.39
C PHE A 270 -10.97 6.24 -15.30
N ALA A 271 -9.71 6.14 -15.73
CA ALA A 271 -8.53 6.07 -14.89
C ALA A 271 -7.63 7.29 -15.09
N ASN A 272 -6.90 7.68 -14.06
CA ASN A 272 -5.93 8.78 -14.08
C ASN A 272 -4.53 8.30 -13.67
N PRO A 273 -3.88 7.44 -14.49
CA PRO A 273 -2.58 6.91 -14.12
C PRO A 273 -1.50 8.00 -14.10
N ILE A 274 -0.60 7.90 -13.11
CA ILE A 274 0.59 8.72 -12.94
C ILE A 274 1.79 7.97 -13.53
N ALA A 275 2.75 8.72 -14.08
CA ALA A 275 3.95 8.16 -14.70
C ALA A 275 5.19 8.90 -14.22
N ILE A 276 5.47 8.86 -12.91
CA ILE A 276 6.62 9.54 -12.31
C ILE A 276 7.58 8.49 -11.72
N PRO A 277 8.80 8.34 -12.27
CA PRO A 277 9.82 7.48 -11.66
C PRO A 277 10.34 8.07 -10.36
N PHE A 278 10.65 7.22 -9.37
CA PHE A 278 11.32 7.60 -8.12
C PHE A 278 12.62 6.83 -7.95
N VAL A 279 13.58 7.46 -7.29
CA VAL A 279 14.78 6.80 -6.78
C VAL A 279 14.59 6.55 -5.29
N SER A 280 14.72 5.29 -4.91
CA SER A 280 14.84 4.87 -3.52
C SER A 280 16.29 4.44 -3.26
N ARG A 281 16.97 5.14 -2.36
CA ARG A 281 18.37 4.88 -2.01
C ARG A 281 18.48 4.52 -0.54
N LEU A 282 18.84 3.27 -0.26
CA LEU A 282 19.18 2.85 1.09
C LEU A 282 20.49 3.49 1.56
N ILE A 283 20.47 4.07 2.75
CA ILE A 283 21.60 4.71 3.41
C ILE A 283 21.98 3.86 4.62
N PRO A 284 23.16 3.21 4.65
CA PRO A 284 23.60 2.45 5.83
C PRO A 284 23.65 3.32 7.10
N ARG A 285 23.48 2.71 8.27
CA ARG A 285 23.70 3.42 9.55
C ARG A 285 25.11 4.00 9.63
N GLY A 286 25.22 5.21 10.17
CA GLY A 286 26.49 5.93 10.29
C GLY A 286 26.31 7.36 10.78
N PRO A 287 27.33 8.22 10.66
CA PRO A 287 27.29 9.61 11.15
C PRO A 287 26.12 10.43 10.57
N ASN A 288 25.73 10.17 9.33
CA ASN A 288 24.63 10.87 8.63
C ASN A 288 23.28 10.15 8.75
N ASN A 289 23.23 9.01 9.46
CA ASN A 289 22.03 8.20 9.66
C ASN A 289 22.14 7.45 11.00
N PRO A 290 21.91 8.17 12.13
CA PRO A 290 22.10 7.60 13.46
C PRO A 290 21.08 6.48 13.74
N ALA A 291 21.45 5.58 14.65
CA ALA A 291 20.61 4.45 15.02
C ALA A 291 19.35 4.82 15.83
N LYS A 292 19.27 6.06 16.34
CA LYS A 292 18.17 6.56 17.17
C LYS A 292 17.78 7.99 16.77
N PRO A 293 16.51 8.38 16.94
CA PRO A 293 16.07 9.76 16.75
C PRO A 293 16.74 10.72 17.73
N ALA A 294 16.94 11.96 17.30
CA ALA A 294 17.22 13.07 18.21
C ALA A 294 15.96 13.39 19.02
N GLU A 295 16.09 13.81 20.29
CA GLU A 295 14.95 14.04 21.21
C GLU A 295 13.91 15.08 20.69
N SER A 296 14.26 15.88 19.68
CA SER A 296 13.40 16.91 19.06
C SER A 296 12.96 16.58 17.63
N GLY A 297 13.20 15.38 17.11
CA GLY A 297 12.94 15.03 15.72
C GLY A 297 11.45 14.79 15.46
N ALA A 298 10.77 15.77 14.86
CA ALA A 298 9.46 15.56 14.27
C ALA A 298 9.59 14.58 13.08
N ALA A 299 8.71 13.58 13.02
CA ALA A 299 8.57 12.78 11.82
C ALA A 299 7.95 13.66 10.73
N SER A 300 8.54 13.70 9.53
CA SER A 300 7.99 14.55 8.46
C SER A 300 6.83 13.89 7.73
N GLY A 301 6.53 12.61 7.97
CA GLY A 301 5.43 11.85 7.32
C GLY A 301 5.43 11.97 5.80
N SER A 302 6.55 12.37 5.20
CA SER A 302 6.62 12.78 3.80
C SER A 302 7.33 11.71 2.99
N GLU A 303 6.80 11.30 1.85
CA GLU A 303 7.47 10.38 0.91
C GLU A 303 8.64 11.03 0.13
N LEU A 304 9.23 12.08 0.68
CA LEU A 304 10.32 12.86 0.09
C LEU A 304 11.45 13.04 1.10
N GLY A 305 12.68 12.99 0.59
CA GLY A 305 13.88 13.18 1.39
C GLY A 305 14.27 11.95 2.20
N ILE A 306 15.04 12.18 3.27
CA ILE A 306 15.62 11.13 4.10
C ILE A 306 14.61 10.68 5.16
N GLN A 307 14.20 9.42 5.06
CA GLN A 307 13.42 8.71 6.06
C GLN A 307 14.33 7.80 6.90
N PRO A 308 14.29 7.91 8.23
CA PRO A 308 15.31 7.31 9.09
C PRO A 308 15.16 5.79 9.27
N GLN A 309 13.95 5.24 9.25
CA GLN A 309 13.65 3.82 9.48
C GLN A 309 14.28 3.23 10.76
N TYR A 310 14.24 3.94 11.89
CA TYR A 310 14.91 3.53 13.13
C TYR A 310 14.61 2.07 13.54
N GLY A 311 15.66 1.36 13.94
CA GLY A 311 15.61 -0.07 14.26
C GLY A 311 15.96 -1.01 13.10
N THR A 312 16.08 -0.51 11.87
CA THR A 312 16.64 -1.28 10.74
C THR A 312 18.13 -0.94 10.50
N PRO A 313 18.87 -1.68 9.66
CA PRO A 313 20.26 -1.34 9.30
C PRO A 313 20.38 -0.19 8.28
N PHE A 314 19.28 0.36 7.76
CA PHE A 314 19.28 1.37 6.71
C PHE A 314 18.29 2.51 7.01
N GLY A 315 18.59 3.72 6.56
CA GLY A 315 17.57 4.73 6.25
C GLY A 315 17.26 4.65 4.75
N VAL A 316 16.27 5.39 4.28
CA VAL A 316 16.02 5.54 2.85
C VAL A 316 15.95 7.01 2.49
N GLU A 317 16.54 7.36 1.36
CA GLU A 317 16.27 8.62 0.70
C GLU A 317 15.34 8.36 -0.50
N LEU A 318 14.20 9.03 -0.51
CA LEU A 318 13.17 8.96 -1.55
C LEU A 318 13.13 10.29 -2.29
N ASN A 319 13.30 10.27 -3.61
CA ASN A 319 13.15 11.45 -4.44
C ASN A 319 12.56 11.10 -5.81
N PRO A 320 11.76 11.98 -6.42
CA PRO A 320 11.40 11.88 -7.81
C PRO A 320 12.68 11.84 -8.67
N PHE A 321 12.70 10.98 -9.68
CA PHE A 321 13.80 10.91 -10.62
C PHE A 321 13.61 12.02 -11.67
N LEU A 322 14.22 13.17 -11.41
CA LEU A 322 14.21 14.34 -12.28
C LEU A 322 15.60 14.59 -12.87
N SER A 323 15.63 15.28 -14.00
CA SER A 323 16.90 15.80 -14.52
C SER A 323 17.41 16.92 -13.58
N PRO A 324 18.71 17.27 -13.64
CA PRO A 324 19.26 18.37 -12.84
C PRO A 324 18.51 19.70 -12.92
N PHE A 325 17.76 19.95 -14.00
CA PHE A 325 16.99 21.19 -14.20
C PHE A 325 15.49 21.06 -13.93
N GLY A 326 15.01 19.88 -13.52
CA GLY A 326 13.60 19.58 -13.30
C GLY A 326 12.98 18.79 -14.44
#